data_AF-A0A135WIN8-F1
#
_entry.id   AF-A0A135WIN8-F1
#
_cell.length_a   1.000
_cell.length_b   1.000
_cell.length_c   1.000
_cell.angle_alpha   90.00
_cell.angle_beta   90.00
_cell.angle_gamma   90.00
#
_symmetry.space_group_name_H-M   'P 1'
#
loop_
_entity.id
_entity.type
_entity.pdbx_description
1 polymer ?
#
loop_
_entity_poly.entity_id
_entity_poly.type
_entity_poly.pdbx_seq_one_letter_code
_entity_poly.pdbx_strand_id
1 'polypeptide(L)'
;MFKKYTARVYDKLIALISENQKEIGRIVEISKFFSSKHYIIFNSRSYDIRNVGFLKNDAELFNSKGVIYFTDLGKERIIKSGEEVRIYHFKLDKTNRLSEKGKLLMEIGIDKNRHKDSIYYVEADDSVDDLLILFFLYYSTQEFNSIGGDGD
;
A
#
# COMPACT_ATOMS: atom_id res chain seq x y z
N MET A 1 18.30 9.77 3.49
CA MET A 1 17.49 10.58 4.41
C MET A 1 16.09 9.97 4.38
N PHE A 2 15.19 10.35 5.30
CA PHE A 2 13.83 9.81 5.31
C PHE A 2 12.86 10.91 4.91
N LYS A 3 11.95 10.56 4.01
CA LYS A 3 10.82 11.37 3.60
C LYS A 3 9.59 10.94 4.39
N LYS A 4 8.80 11.93 4.81
CA LYS A 4 7.60 11.70 5.60
C LYS A 4 6.35 12.06 4.83
N TYR A 5 5.29 11.30 5.07
CA TYR A 5 3.99 11.52 4.50
C TYR A 5 2.90 11.30 5.54
N THR A 6 1.74 11.84 5.25
CA THR A 6 0.49 11.52 5.93
C THR A 6 -0.48 10.98 4.91
N ALA A 7 -1.04 9.80 5.15
CA ALA A 7 -2.16 9.31 4.37
C ALA A 7 -3.48 9.63 5.08
N ARG A 8 -4.39 10.27 4.36
CA ARG A 8 -5.73 10.62 4.85
C ARG A 8 -6.77 9.79 4.14
N VAL A 9 -7.65 9.16 4.91
CA VAL A 9 -8.79 8.41 4.41
C VAL A 9 -9.98 9.34 4.23
N TYR A 10 -10.64 9.25 3.08
CA TYR A 10 -11.87 9.95 2.77
C TYR A 10 -12.82 8.97 2.07
N ASP A 11 -13.86 8.49 2.75
CA ASP A 11 -14.82 7.52 2.20
C ASP A 11 -14.13 6.42 1.36
N LYS A 12 -14.21 6.49 0.02
CA LYS A 12 -13.65 5.52 -0.94
C LYS A 12 -12.26 5.86 -1.48
N LEU A 13 -11.50 6.74 -0.83
CA LEU A 13 -10.15 7.08 -1.28
C LEU A 13 -9.19 7.28 -0.11
N ILE A 14 -7.91 7.00 -0.37
CA ILE A 14 -6.80 7.29 0.55
C ILE A 14 -5.79 8.14 -0.19
N ALA A 15 -5.58 9.38 0.25
CA ALA A 15 -4.63 10.31 -0.37
C ALA A 15 -3.31 10.35 0.42
N LEU A 16 -2.18 10.17 -0.27
CA LEU A 16 -0.83 10.30 0.29
C LEU A 16 -0.36 11.75 0.13
N ILE A 17 -0.11 12.42 1.24
CA ILE A 17 0.22 13.85 1.30
C ILE A 17 1.63 13.99 1.87
N SER A 18 2.48 14.76 1.18
CA SER A 18 3.84 15.09 1.65
C SER A 18 3.84 16.11 2.79
N GLU A 19 4.97 16.29 3.47
CA GLU A 19 5.14 17.31 4.52
C GLU A 19 4.75 18.72 4.04
N ASN A 20 5.04 19.05 2.78
CA ASN A 20 4.70 20.32 2.15
C ASN A 20 3.22 20.44 1.74
N GLN A 21 2.34 19.58 2.24
CA GLN A 21 0.91 19.51 1.93
C GLN A 21 0.57 19.28 0.45
N LYS A 22 1.52 18.73 -0.33
CA LYS A 22 1.28 18.35 -1.72
C LYS A 22 0.82 16.90 -1.78
N GLU A 23 -0.30 16.64 -2.46
CA GLU A 23 -0.74 15.29 -2.81
C GLU A 23 0.24 14.65 -3.79
N ILE A 24 0.71 13.47 -3.44
CA ILE A 24 1.65 12.67 -4.25
C ILE A 24 0.89 11.70 -5.14
N GLY A 25 -0.15 11.08 -4.57
CA GLY A 25 -1.04 10.19 -5.26
C GLY A 25 -2.14 9.72 -4.32
N ARG A 26 -3.06 8.91 -4.85
CA ARG A 26 -4.18 8.39 -4.09
C ARG A 26 -4.54 6.97 -4.51
N ILE A 27 -5.04 6.22 -3.56
CA ILE A 27 -5.72 4.94 -3.77
C ILE A 27 -7.21 5.25 -3.88
N VAL A 28 -7.90 4.70 -4.88
CA VAL A 28 -9.33 4.90 -5.10
C VAL A 28 -10.03 3.56 -5.18
N GLU A 29 -11.13 3.43 -4.45
CA GLU A 29 -12.07 2.33 -4.55
C GLU A 29 -13.26 2.73 -5.44
N ILE A 30 -13.58 1.87 -6.41
CA ILE A 30 -14.84 1.90 -7.14
C ILE A 30 -15.65 0.69 -6.73
N SER A 31 -16.73 0.92 -5.98
CA SER A 31 -17.76 -0.07 -5.69
C SER A 31 -18.83 -0.08 -6.78
N LYS A 32 -19.04 -1.24 -7.39
CA LYS A 32 -20.25 -1.60 -8.15
C LYS A 32 -21.07 -2.59 -7.34
N PHE A 33 -22.35 -2.74 -7.67
CA PHE A 33 -23.33 -3.60 -6.97
C PHE A 33 -22.84 -5.02 -6.59
N PHE A 34 -21.86 -5.59 -7.32
CA PHE A 34 -21.30 -6.93 -7.06
C PHE A 34 -19.77 -6.99 -7.07
N SER A 35 -19.05 -5.86 -7.11
CA SER A 35 -17.59 -5.87 -7.16
C SER A 35 -16.98 -4.55 -6.67
N SER A 36 -15.97 -4.62 -5.80
CA SER A 36 -15.06 -3.50 -5.54
C SER A 36 -13.81 -3.64 -6.42
N LYS A 37 -13.37 -2.53 -7.01
CA LYS A 37 -12.10 -2.44 -7.73
C LYS A 37 -11.27 -1.33 -7.11
N HIS A 38 -9.97 -1.56 -7.00
CA HIS A 38 -9.03 -0.60 -6.48
C HIS A 38 -8.02 -0.22 -7.56
N TYR A 39 -7.60 1.03 -7.57
CA TYR A 39 -6.53 1.52 -8.42
C TYR A 39 -5.81 2.67 -7.72
N ILE A 40 -4.57 2.91 -8.13
CA ILE A 40 -3.75 4.04 -7.69
C ILE A 40 -3.71 5.07 -8.81
N ILE A 41 -3.93 6.34 -8.47
CA ILE A 41 -3.61 7.48 -9.34
C ILE A 41 -2.28 8.07 -8.87
N PHE A 42 -1.29 8.06 -9.75
CA PHE A 42 0.05 8.60 -9.48
C PHE A 42 0.64 9.21 -10.75
N ASN A 43 1.16 10.45 -10.67
CA ASN A 43 1.72 11.20 -11.81
C ASN A 43 0.80 11.20 -13.05
N SER A 44 -0.49 11.51 -12.85
CA SER A 44 -1.52 11.54 -13.90
C SER A 44 -1.71 10.22 -14.67
N ARG A 45 -1.33 9.08 -14.07
CA ARG A 45 -1.57 7.73 -14.60
C ARG A 45 -2.36 6.91 -13.60
N SER A 46 -3.20 6.00 -14.09
CA SER A 46 -3.82 4.97 -13.26
C SER A 46 -2.98 3.70 -13.28
N TYR A 47 -2.99 3.01 -12.14
CA TYR A 47 -2.40 1.71 -11.94
C TYR A 47 -3.46 0.86 -11.28
N ASP A 48 -3.93 -0.15 -12.00
CA ASP A 48 -4.99 -1.02 -11.51
C ASP A 48 -4.41 -2.00 -10.49
N ILE A 49 -5.19 -2.30 -9.45
CA ILE A 49 -4.86 -3.31 -8.47
C ILE A 49 -5.79 -4.50 -8.71
N ARG A 50 -5.21 -5.66 -9.03
CA ARG A 50 -5.93 -6.92 -9.19
C ARG A 50 -5.53 -7.89 -8.10
N ASN A 51 -6.51 -8.63 -7.61
CA ASN A 51 -6.26 -9.84 -6.84
C ASN A 51 -5.88 -10.97 -7.78
N VAL A 52 -4.74 -11.62 -7.56
CA VAL A 52 -4.17 -12.58 -8.52
C VAL A 52 -3.72 -13.91 -7.90
N GLY A 53 -3.81 -14.07 -6.59
CA GLY A 53 -3.37 -15.30 -5.94
C GLY A 53 -4.52 -16.16 -5.41
N PHE A 54 -4.11 -17.32 -4.88
CA PHE A 54 -4.99 -18.22 -4.14
C PHE A 54 -5.38 -17.63 -2.78
N LEU A 55 -4.48 -16.87 -2.16
CA LEU A 55 -4.78 -16.10 -0.97
C LEU A 55 -5.46 -14.81 -1.39
N LYS A 56 -6.54 -14.43 -0.69
CA LYS A 56 -7.38 -13.25 -0.99
C LYS A 56 -6.63 -11.91 -1.06
N ASN A 57 -5.33 -11.88 -0.77
CA ASN A 57 -4.57 -10.65 -0.56
C ASN A 57 -3.40 -10.55 -1.54
N ASP A 58 -3.08 -11.61 -2.28
CA ASP A 58 -2.05 -11.53 -3.31
C ASP A 58 -2.54 -10.59 -4.41
N ALA A 59 -1.79 -9.51 -4.61
CA ALA A 59 -2.20 -8.39 -5.42
C ALA A 59 -1.13 -8.05 -6.46
N GLU A 60 -1.56 -7.75 -7.66
CA GLU A 60 -0.76 -7.16 -8.72
C GLU A 60 -1.12 -5.69 -8.88
N LEU A 61 -0.10 -4.85 -8.91
CA LEU A 61 -0.18 -3.48 -9.42
C LEU A 61 0.32 -3.47 -10.86
N PHE A 62 -0.53 -3.06 -11.79
CA PHE A 62 -0.20 -3.07 -13.22
C PHE A 62 -0.75 -1.84 -13.93
N ASN A 63 -0.19 -1.54 -15.10
CA ASN A 63 -0.73 -0.55 -16.02
C ASN A 63 -0.67 -1.09 -17.45
N SER A 64 -0.88 -0.24 -18.45
CA SER A 64 -0.84 -0.63 -19.88
C SER A 64 0.50 -1.22 -20.34
N LYS A 65 1.59 -1.05 -19.58
CA LYS A 65 2.91 -1.61 -19.88
C LYS A 65 3.17 -2.96 -19.21
N GLY A 66 2.25 -3.45 -18.37
CA GLY A 66 2.36 -4.71 -17.66
C GLY A 66 2.38 -4.55 -16.13
N VAL A 67 2.75 -5.63 -15.45
CA VAL A 67 2.86 -5.70 -13.99
C VAL A 67 4.07 -4.89 -13.53
N ILE A 68 3.87 -4.06 -12.51
CA ILE A 68 4.91 -3.24 -11.88
C ILE A 68 5.35 -3.89 -10.57
N TYR A 69 4.37 -4.24 -9.73
CA TYR A 69 4.59 -4.93 -8.46
C TYR A 69 3.61 -6.09 -8.32
N PHE A 70 4.04 -7.16 -7.65
CA PHE A 70 3.12 -8.17 -7.16
C PHE A 70 3.49 -8.58 -5.73
N THR A 71 2.48 -8.96 -4.95
CA THR A 71 2.68 -9.46 -3.59
C THR A 71 2.64 -10.99 -3.55
N ASP A 72 3.37 -11.55 -2.60
CA ASP A 72 3.34 -12.96 -2.22
C ASP A 72 3.21 -12.98 -0.71
N LEU A 73 1.96 -13.02 -0.23
CA LEU A 73 1.64 -12.96 1.19
C LEU A 73 2.20 -14.17 1.93
N GLY A 74 2.17 -15.36 1.31
CA GLY A 74 2.72 -16.58 1.90
C GLY A 74 4.21 -16.48 2.24
N LYS A 75 4.93 -15.53 1.65
CA LYS A 75 6.35 -15.25 1.91
C LYS A 75 6.61 -13.82 2.38
N GLU A 76 5.57 -13.09 2.76
CA GLU A 76 5.62 -11.71 3.25
C GLU A 76 6.50 -10.79 2.40
N ARG A 77 6.27 -10.79 1.08
CA ARG A 77 7.10 -10.01 0.15
C ARG A 77 6.32 -9.29 -0.95
N ILE A 78 6.89 -8.18 -1.41
CA ILE A 78 6.51 -7.46 -2.62
C ILE A 78 7.66 -7.58 -3.62
N ILE A 79 7.35 -7.90 -4.86
CA ILE A 79 8.34 -8.10 -5.92
C ILE A 79 8.12 -7.05 -7.00
N LYS A 80 9.18 -6.29 -7.31
CA LYS A 80 9.23 -5.39 -8.47
C LYS A 80 9.48 -6.20 -9.73
N SER A 81 8.62 -6.01 -10.72
CA SER A 81 8.75 -6.63 -12.04
C SER A 81 9.58 -5.76 -12.99
N GLY A 82 10.16 -6.36 -14.03
CA GLY A 82 10.99 -5.70 -15.02
C GLY A 82 12.39 -6.32 -15.13
N GLU A 83 13.30 -5.60 -15.80
CA GLU A 83 14.68 -6.07 -16.02
C GLU A 83 15.48 -6.18 -14.72
N GLU A 84 15.26 -5.26 -13.77
CA GLU A 84 15.87 -5.28 -12.44
C GLU A 84 14.86 -5.73 -11.38
N VAL A 85 14.68 -7.03 -11.25
CA VAL A 85 13.81 -7.62 -10.22
C VAL A 85 14.35 -7.28 -8.83
N ARG A 86 13.50 -6.66 -8.00
CA ARG A 86 13.79 -6.35 -6.59
C ARG A 86 12.76 -7.01 -5.69
N ILE A 87 13.20 -7.46 -4.53
CA ILE A 87 12.34 -8.14 -3.54
C ILE A 87 12.38 -7.32 -2.25
N TYR A 88 11.21 -6.90 -1.83
CA TYR A 88 10.98 -6.21 -0.57
C TYR A 88 10.26 -7.15 0.38
N HIS A 89 10.76 -7.28 1.60
CA HIS A 89 10.11 -8.06 2.65
C HIS A 89 9.29 -7.12 3.52
N PHE A 90 8.04 -7.46 3.75
CA PHE A 90 7.18 -6.72 4.65
C PHE A 90 6.92 -7.47 5.95
N LYS A 91 6.47 -6.74 6.95
CA LYS A 91 5.89 -7.29 8.17
C LYS A 91 4.69 -6.44 8.56
N LEU A 92 3.53 -7.07 8.71
CA LEU A 92 2.30 -6.41 9.15
C LEU A 92 2.13 -6.68 10.64
N ASP A 93 2.43 -5.69 11.49
CA ASP A 93 2.23 -5.79 12.93
C ASP A 93 1.58 -4.51 13.50
N LYS A 94 2.03 -4.01 14.66
CA LYS A 94 1.57 -2.72 15.19
C LYS A 94 1.95 -1.56 14.28
N THR A 95 3.12 -1.64 13.65
CA THR A 95 3.55 -0.72 12.60
C THR A 95 3.95 -1.53 11.37
N ASN A 96 3.34 -1.23 10.22
CA ASN A 96 3.63 -2.00 9.02
C ASN A 96 4.99 -1.59 8.48
N ARG A 97 5.88 -2.57 8.30
CA ARG A 97 7.28 -2.33 7.91
C ARG A 97 7.57 -2.94 6.57
N LEU A 98 8.38 -2.25 5.77
CA LEU A 98 8.95 -2.74 4.52
C LEU A 98 10.47 -2.65 4.59
N SER A 99 11.15 -3.70 4.13
CA SER A 99 12.60 -3.81 4.18
C SER A 99 13.16 -4.44 2.91
N GLU A 100 14.43 -4.18 2.62
CA GLU A 100 15.18 -4.86 1.56
C GLU A 100 16.51 -5.31 2.13
N LYS A 101 16.86 -6.59 1.98
CA LYS A 101 18.11 -7.18 2.50
C LYS A 101 18.36 -6.85 3.98
N GLY A 102 17.29 -6.84 4.79
CA GLY A 102 17.34 -6.53 6.23
C GLY A 102 17.41 -5.04 6.57
N LYS A 103 17.55 -4.13 5.60
CA LYS A 103 17.49 -2.68 5.82
C LYS A 103 16.03 -2.22 5.81
N LEU A 104 15.59 -1.54 6.87
CA LEU A 104 14.27 -0.89 6.91
C LEU A 104 14.22 0.21 5.84
N LEU A 105 13.17 0.16 5.01
CA LEU A 105 12.92 1.10 3.93
C LEU A 105 11.66 1.94 4.17
N MET A 106 10.66 1.40 4.86
CA MET A 106 9.42 2.11 5.15
C MET A 106 8.79 1.61 6.42
N GLU A 107 8.14 2.52 7.15
CA GLU A 107 7.27 2.20 8.27
C GLU A 107 5.96 3.00 8.15
N ILE A 108 4.84 2.34 8.46
CA ILE A 108 3.51 2.94 8.48
C ILE A 108 2.93 2.77 9.88
N GLY A 109 2.75 3.89 10.58
CA GLY A 109 2.03 3.98 11.84
C GLY A 109 0.57 4.37 11.63
N ILE A 110 -0.32 3.91 12.51
CA ILE A 110 -1.75 4.21 12.44
C ILE A 110 -2.16 4.98 13.71
N ASP A 111 -2.83 6.11 13.53
CA ASP A 111 -3.54 6.82 14.59
C ASP A 111 -5.05 6.67 14.39
N LYS A 112 -5.63 5.75 15.17
CA LYS A 112 -7.07 5.45 15.16
C LYS A 112 -7.77 6.28 16.22
N ASN A 113 -8.36 7.40 15.80
CA ASN A 113 -9.32 8.11 16.65
C ASN A 113 -10.71 7.47 16.53
N ARG A 114 -11.31 7.06 17.64
CA ARG A 114 -12.63 6.37 17.70
C ARG A 114 -13.81 7.12 17.05
N HIS A 115 -13.63 8.39 16.68
CA HIS A 115 -14.68 9.27 16.15
C HIS A 115 -14.27 10.04 14.88
N LYS A 116 -13.10 9.77 14.28
CA LYS A 116 -12.59 10.48 13.08
C LYS A 116 -12.02 9.50 12.06
N ASP A 117 -11.88 9.98 10.82
CA ASP A 117 -11.16 9.29 9.75
C ASP A 117 -9.76 8.85 10.23
N SER A 118 -9.36 7.62 9.87
CA SER A 118 -8.04 7.10 10.24
C SER A 118 -6.93 7.89 9.55
N ILE A 119 -5.87 8.23 10.28
CA ILE A 119 -4.68 8.89 9.75
C ILE A 119 -3.52 7.91 9.81
N TYR A 120 -2.77 7.81 8.71
CA TYR A 120 -1.58 6.99 8.63
C TYR A 120 -0.36 7.89 8.52
N TYR A 121 0.66 7.64 9.34
CA TYR A 121 1.95 8.30 9.25
C TYR A 121 2.91 7.37 8.53
N VAL A 122 3.49 7.84 7.43
CA VAL A 122 4.38 7.03 6.60
C VAL A 122 5.76 7.67 6.62
N GLU A 123 6.76 6.91 7.02
CA GLU A 123 8.17 7.28 6.87
C GLU A 123 8.81 6.31 5.87
N ALA A 124 9.51 6.84 4.86
CA ALA A 124 10.17 6.03 3.84
C ALA A 124 11.60 6.54 3.58
N ASP A 125 12.53 5.64 3.29
CA ASP A 125 13.86 5.97 2.80
C ASP A 125 13.74 6.64 1.42
N ASP A 126 14.58 7.63 1.14
CA ASP A 126 14.54 8.39 -0.13
C ASP A 126 14.68 7.49 -1.38
N SER A 127 15.29 6.31 -1.24
CA SER A 127 15.45 5.35 -2.34
C SER A 127 14.16 4.63 -2.75
N VAL A 128 13.09 4.74 -1.93
CA VAL A 128 11.81 4.09 -2.20
C VAL A 128 10.97 4.97 -3.11
N ASP A 129 10.51 4.44 -4.25
CA ASP A 129 9.59 5.20 -5.10
C ASP A 129 8.19 5.35 -4.48
N ASP A 130 7.55 6.48 -4.76
CA ASP A 130 6.24 6.83 -4.18
C ASP A 130 5.12 5.86 -4.61
N LEU A 131 5.29 5.16 -5.74
CA LEU A 131 4.32 4.17 -6.20
C LEU A 131 4.36 2.91 -5.32
N LEU A 132 5.55 2.47 -4.91
CA LEU A 132 5.70 1.40 -3.91
C LEU A 132 5.11 1.81 -2.56
N ILE A 133 5.24 3.08 -2.16
CA ILE A 133 4.60 3.61 -0.95
C ILE A 133 3.08 3.48 -1.03
N LEU A 134 2.48 3.95 -2.12
CA LEU A 134 1.04 3.86 -2.35
C LEU A 134 0.57 2.40 -2.38
N PHE A 135 1.35 1.49 -2.97
CA PHE A 135 0.98 0.08 -3.03
C PHE A 135 1.10 -0.62 -1.67
N PHE A 136 2.16 -0.36 -0.91
CA PHE A 136 2.29 -0.92 0.44
C PHE A 136 1.29 -0.30 1.41
N LEU A 137 0.93 0.97 1.24
CA LEU A 137 -0.16 1.61 1.97
C LEU A 137 -1.51 0.96 1.65
N TYR A 138 -1.82 0.71 0.37
CA TYR A 138 -3.01 -0.06 -0.02
C TYR A 138 -3.03 -1.40 0.71
N TYR A 139 -1.92 -2.12 0.68
CA TYR A 139 -1.82 -3.42 1.32
C TYR A 139 -2.00 -3.35 2.85
N SER A 140 -1.46 -2.30 3.46
CA SER A 140 -1.53 -2.00 4.90
C SER A 140 -2.91 -1.52 5.37
N THR A 141 -3.80 -1.13 4.45
CA THR A 141 -5.10 -0.50 4.74
C THR A 141 -6.29 -1.36 4.35
N GLN A 142 -6.11 -2.33 3.45
CA GLN A 142 -7.10 -3.38 3.21
C GLN A 142 -7.47 -4.06 4.55
N GLU A 143 -8.76 -4.26 4.81
CA GLU A 143 -9.32 -4.93 6.00
C GLU A 143 -8.85 -6.40 6.14
N PHE A 144 -7.58 -6.62 6.47
CA PHE A 144 -7.03 -7.90 6.94
C PHE A 144 -6.55 -7.86 8.39
N ASN A 145 -6.85 -6.77 9.10
CA ASN A 145 -6.91 -6.78 10.56
C ASN A 145 -8.20 -7.44 11.10
N SER A 146 -9.07 -7.98 10.24
CA SER A 146 -10.32 -8.67 10.59
C SER A 146 -10.38 -10.14 10.14
N ILE A 147 -9.30 -10.72 9.57
CA ILE A 147 -9.16 -12.20 9.45
C ILE A 147 -8.29 -12.74 10.60
N GLY A 148 -8.59 -12.26 11.81
CA GLY A 148 -7.91 -12.66 13.05
C GLY A 148 -8.60 -12.14 14.31
N GLY A 149 -9.89 -11.80 14.21
CA GLY A 149 -10.71 -11.35 15.32
C GLY A 149 -12.04 -12.09 15.31
N ASP A 150 -11.95 -13.40 15.58
CA ASP A 150 -12.96 -14.22 16.27
C ASP A 150 -12.36 -15.64 16.41
N GLY A 151 -11.78 -15.91 17.58
CA GLY A 151 -11.17 -17.21 17.90
C GLY A 151 -10.34 -17.16 19.19
N ASP A 152 -11.06 -17.27 20.31
CA ASP A 152 -10.68 -17.39 21.74
C ASP A 152 -10.25 -16.14 22.53
#